data_AF-A0A3A4VHU3-F1
#
_entry.id   AF-A0A3A4VHU3-F1
#
_cell.length_a   1.000
_cell.length_b   1.000
_cell.length_c   1.000
_cell.angle_alpha   90.00
_cell.angle_beta   90.00
_cell.angle_gamma   90.00
#
_symmetry.space_group_name_H-M   'P 1'
#
loop_
_entity.id
_entity.type
_entity.pdbx_description
1 polymer ?
#
loop_
_entity_poly.entity_id
_entity_poly.type
_entity_poly.pdbx_seq_one_letter_code
_entity_poly.pdbx_strand_id
1 'polypeptide(L)'
;MEKIANRVISIIYVSRSGNTELMVRAAAEGAQAAGATVNIKEAADATGADVEQCDALIWGSGNYYGYIHGRLKDWFDREHMRLNKKNKAGGMKPRPYFCCLSASANPYRQLPIIERMSAGMNLKKAFEPVTSKGRPSEEVLARCRERGRELVSADASVMVDLYVPVPIDVPTKKAEAVPKPVILIVQAGGDDAAKTLEIACDRFREHEVRLVAVGDLDGVFRELAAQGKTNLVVAPLTLADDDLCRSILAVPAPGLTVEYAWPLLGSPDSLARVAKAMLTGRETGTVTVVCPSGGGPGPSLLRLDRYLRRQGALAFTGDPDGLTREVGALGSAVCLRPLAMTPVSGECGALMTELAGRLKAAGVECRLERGLDCYAPVLAVWLDGVTRALDGFAAVSSQFLSQ
;
A
#
# COMPACT_ATOMS: atom_id res chain seq x y z
N MET A 1 -48.94 1.59 32.77
CA MET A 1 -47.53 1.89 32.41
C MET A 1 -46.84 2.35 33.67
N GLU A 2 -46.01 1.49 34.25
CA GLU A 2 -45.13 1.88 35.36
C GLU A 2 -44.24 3.03 34.87
N LYS A 3 -44.30 4.19 35.54
CA LYS A 3 -43.37 5.28 35.28
C LYS A 3 -41.99 4.78 35.71
N ILE A 4 -41.10 4.55 34.75
CA ILE A 4 -39.67 4.35 35.01
C ILE A 4 -39.12 5.71 35.45
N ALA A 5 -39.39 6.09 36.69
CA ALA A 5 -38.86 7.32 37.26
C ALA A 5 -37.36 7.12 37.52
N ASN A 6 -36.56 8.15 37.19
CA ASN A 6 -35.15 8.29 37.54
C ASN A 6 -34.08 7.69 36.61
N ARG A 7 -34.37 7.49 35.31
CA ARG A 7 -33.33 7.13 34.31
C ARG A 7 -32.51 8.34 33.87
N VAL A 8 -31.20 8.14 33.72
CA VAL A 8 -30.26 9.15 33.20
C VAL A 8 -29.83 8.80 31.79
N ILE A 9 -30.04 9.71 30.84
CA ILE A 9 -29.54 9.59 29.47
C ILE A 9 -28.43 10.61 29.25
N SER A 10 -27.25 10.12 28.86
CA SER A 10 -26.16 10.99 28.43
C SER A 10 -26.18 11.14 26.91
N ILE A 11 -25.99 12.37 26.44
CA ILE A 11 -25.83 12.71 25.03
C ILE A 11 -24.46 13.34 24.88
N ILE A 12 -23.60 12.68 24.11
CA ILE A 12 -22.26 13.20 23.78
C ILE A 12 -22.23 13.45 22.28
N TYR A 13 -22.04 14.71 21.90
CA TYR A 13 -22.14 15.11 20.50
C TYR A 13 -21.10 16.11 20.06
N VAL A 14 -20.97 16.29 18.75
CA VAL A 14 -20.28 17.43 18.14
C VAL A 14 -21.11 17.99 17.01
N SER A 15 -21.24 19.31 16.97
CA SER A 15 -21.98 20.03 15.94
C SER A 15 -21.17 21.25 15.45
N ARG A 16 -20.89 21.29 14.14
CA ARG A 16 -20.22 22.46 13.52
C ARG A 16 -21.21 23.40 12.83
N SER A 17 -22.23 22.83 12.19
CA SER A 17 -23.24 23.58 11.40
C SER A 17 -24.58 23.72 12.12
N GLY A 18 -24.72 23.22 13.35
CA GLY A 18 -26.00 23.15 14.07
C GLY A 18 -26.86 21.92 13.76
N ASN A 19 -26.63 21.21 12.65
CA ASN A 19 -27.51 20.11 12.22
C ASN A 19 -27.56 18.93 13.20
N THR A 20 -26.40 18.45 13.64
CA THR A 20 -26.32 17.37 14.64
C THR A 20 -26.93 17.83 15.97
N GLU A 21 -26.72 19.08 16.36
CA GLU A 21 -27.27 19.64 17.58
C GLU A 21 -28.79 19.63 17.58
N LEU A 22 -29.42 20.06 16.47
CA LEU A 22 -30.88 20.00 16.30
C LEU A 22 -31.41 18.57 16.49
N MET A 23 -30.73 17.57 15.90
CA MET A 23 -31.13 16.17 16.02
C MET A 23 -31.00 15.63 17.45
N VAL A 24 -29.90 15.92 18.14
CA VAL A 24 -29.71 15.41 19.52
C VAL A 24 -30.60 16.14 20.52
N ARG A 25 -30.91 17.43 20.30
CA ARG A 25 -31.88 18.17 21.11
C ARG A 25 -33.29 17.60 20.95
N ALA A 26 -33.71 17.30 19.71
CA ALA A 26 -34.97 16.61 19.47
C ALA A 26 -35.01 15.23 20.18
N ALA A 27 -33.91 14.46 20.15
CA ALA A 27 -33.85 13.21 20.91
C ALA A 27 -33.93 13.44 22.43
N ALA A 28 -33.28 14.48 22.95
CA ALA A 28 -33.36 14.86 24.36
C ALA A 28 -34.79 15.22 24.78
N GLU A 29 -35.51 16.01 23.98
CA GLU A 29 -36.91 16.35 24.22
C GLU A 29 -37.79 15.10 24.33
N GLY A 30 -37.57 14.13 23.44
CA GLY A 30 -38.25 12.84 23.46
C GLY A 30 -38.03 12.05 24.74
N ALA A 31 -36.77 11.97 25.17
CA ALA A 31 -36.36 11.30 26.40
C ALA A 31 -36.91 12.00 27.66
N GLN A 32 -36.84 13.34 27.71
CA GLN A 32 -37.38 14.14 28.81
C GLN A 32 -38.91 13.99 28.92
N ALA A 33 -39.63 13.98 27.78
CA ALA A 33 -41.06 13.74 27.76
C ALA A 33 -41.45 12.35 28.27
N ALA A 34 -40.53 11.38 28.22
CA ALA A 34 -40.70 10.04 28.79
C ALA A 34 -40.29 9.95 30.28
N GLY A 35 -39.81 11.04 30.89
CA GLY A 35 -39.48 11.13 32.31
C GLY A 35 -38.00 10.90 32.66
N ALA A 36 -37.10 10.85 31.67
CA ALA A 36 -35.67 10.73 31.93
C ALA A 36 -35.00 12.08 32.23
N THR A 37 -33.94 12.05 33.04
CA THR A 37 -32.99 13.16 33.16
C THR A 37 -31.99 13.06 32.02
N VAL A 38 -31.81 14.14 31.26
CA VAL A 38 -30.93 14.15 30.08
C VAL A 38 -29.75 15.09 30.28
N ASN A 39 -28.55 14.54 30.19
CA ASN A 39 -27.29 15.28 30.23
C ASN A 39 -26.77 15.46 28.81
N ILE A 40 -26.76 16.69 28.30
CA ILE A 40 -26.26 16.99 26.95
C ILE A 40 -24.91 17.68 27.07
N LYS A 41 -23.87 17.07 26.49
CA LYS A 41 -22.51 17.62 26.48
C LYS A 41 -21.88 17.56 25.10
N GLU A 42 -21.16 18.61 24.74
CA GLU A 42 -20.21 18.49 23.64
C GLU A 42 -19.08 17.52 24.03
N ALA A 43 -18.54 16.81 23.04
CA ALA A 43 -17.46 15.85 23.27
C ALA A 43 -16.19 16.48 23.90
N ALA A 44 -16.00 17.80 23.76
CA ALA A 44 -14.90 18.52 24.42
C ALA A 44 -15.05 18.57 25.95
N ASP A 45 -16.30 18.64 26.44
CA ASP A 45 -16.61 18.82 27.87
C ASP A 45 -17.10 17.51 28.54
N ALA A 46 -17.39 16.49 27.73
CA ALA A 46 -17.75 15.17 28.21
C ALA A 46 -16.54 14.38 28.69
N THR A 47 -16.76 13.50 29.66
CA THR A 47 -15.75 12.60 30.23
C THR A 47 -16.30 11.18 30.26
N GLY A 48 -15.48 10.18 30.54
CA GLY A 48 -15.97 8.81 30.64
C GLY A 48 -16.94 8.61 31.81
N ALA A 49 -16.93 9.50 32.82
CA ALA A 49 -17.91 9.47 33.90
C ALA A 49 -19.35 9.66 33.38
N ASP A 50 -19.53 10.44 32.32
CA ASP A 50 -20.84 10.65 31.69
C ASP A 50 -21.40 9.36 31.06
N VAL A 51 -20.53 8.43 30.66
CA VAL A 51 -20.90 7.09 30.18
C VAL A 51 -21.08 6.11 31.33
N GLU A 52 -20.26 6.23 32.39
CA GLU A 52 -20.33 5.36 33.57
C GLU A 52 -21.60 5.61 34.40
N GLN A 53 -22.07 6.85 34.47
CA GLN A 53 -23.19 7.26 35.32
C GLN A 53 -24.55 7.23 34.61
N CYS A 54 -24.58 7.09 33.29
CA CYS A 54 -25.83 7.02 32.55
C CYS A 54 -26.43 5.60 32.55
N ASP A 55 -27.72 5.53 32.24
CA ASP A 55 -28.44 4.31 31.96
C ASP A 55 -28.50 4.01 30.46
N ALA A 56 -28.51 5.05 29.62
CA ALA A 56 -28.45 4.93 28.17
C ALA A 56 -27.68 6.11 27.55
N LEU A 57 -27.22 5.93 26.30
CA LEU A 57 -26.35 6.89 25.63
C LEU A 57 -26.85 7.27 24.23
N ILE A 58 -26.65 8.52 23.84
CA ILE A 58 -26.88 9.00 22.47
C ILE A 58 -25.58 9.62 21.95
N TRP A 59 -25.09 9.10 20.83
CA TRP A 59 -23.97 9.71 20.11
C TRP A 59 -24.47 10.69 19.06
N GLY A 60 -23.88 11.88 18.99
CA GLY A 60 -24.13 12.83 17.91
C GLY A 60 -22.85 13.15 17.13
N SER A 61 -22.84 12.93 15.82
CA SER A 61 -21.68 13.29 15.00
C SER A 61 -22.07 13.72 13.60
N GLY A 62 -21.34 14.73 13.10
CA GLY A 62 -21.28 15.04 11.67
C GLY A 62 -20.23 14.18 10.96
N ASN A 63 -20.47 13.86 9.68
CA ASN A 63 -19.50 13.15 8.85
C ASN A 63 -18.47 14.10 8.22
N TYR A 64 -17.18 13.78 8.37
CA TYR A 64 -16.07 14.49 7.72
C TYR A 64 -15.16 13.47 7.03
N TYR A 65 -15.16 13.48 5.70
CA TYR A 65 -14.38 12.56 4.86
C TYR A 65 -14.66 11.07 5.12
N GLY A 66 -15.92 10.72 5.42
CA GLY A 66 -16.31 9.34 5.72
C GLY A 66 -16.05 8.93 7.17
N TYR A 67 -15.62 9.86 8.03
CA TYR A 67 -15.26 9.59 9.43
C TYR A 67 -16.11 10.42 10.41
N ILE A 68 -16.04 10.06 11.70
CA ILE A 68 -16.64 10.87 12.77
C ILE A 68 -15.95 12.23 12.90
N HIS A 69 -16.62 13.20 13.52
CA HIS A 69 -16.01 14.49 13.80
C HIS A 69 -14.76 14.31 14.67
N GLY A 70 -13.67 15.03 14.35
CA GLY A 70 -12.38 14.91 15.04
C GLY A 70 -12.44 15.08 16.56
N ARG A 71 -13.22 16.05 17.07
CA ARG A 71 -13.49 16.20 18.52
C ARG A 71 -14.18 15.00 19.17
N LEU A 72 -15.02 14.26 18.45
CA LEU A 72 -15.61 13.03 18.99
C LEU A 72 -14.56 11.89 19.01
N LYS A 73 -13.71 11.82 17.98
CA LYS A 73 -12.56 10.92 17.96
C LYS A 73 -11.59 11.20 19.11
N ASP A 74 -11.28 12.46 19.36
CA ASP A 74 -10.46 12.92 20.47
C ASP A 74 -11.04 12.53 21.83
N TRP A 75 -12.36 12.66 22.04
CA TRP A 75 -13.02 12.12 23.24
C TRP A 75 -12.82 10.60 23.37
N PHE A 76 -13.00 9.85 22.29
CA PHE A 76 -12.74 8.41 22.29
C PHE A 76 -11.27 8.10 22.63
N ASP A 77 -10.31 8.84 22.10
CA ASP A 77 -8.88 8.61 22.36
C ASP A 77 -8.51 8.82 23.83
N ARG A 78 -9.13 9.82 24.49
CA ARG A 78 -8.91 10.08 25.92
C ARG A 78 -9.60 9.07 26.84
N GLU A 79 -10.86 8.74 26.57
CA GLU A 79 -11.72 8.03 27.52
C GLU A 79 -11.87 6.54 27.25
N HIS A 80 -11.86 6.12 25.98
CA HIS A 80 -12.27 4.76 25.60
C HIS A 80 -11.35 3.69 26.19
N MET A 81 -10.03 3.89 26.19
CA MET A 81 -9.11 2.88 26.73
C MET A 81 -9.37 2.58 28.21
N ARG A 82 -9.65 3.63 29.01
CA ARG A 82 -9.99 3.49 30.43
C ARG A 82 -11.30 2.72 30.61
N LEU A 83 -12.34 3.10 29.86
CA LEU A 83 -13.66 2.46 29.92
C LEU A 83 -13.62 1.00 29.43
N ASN A 84 -12.85 0.71 28.39
CA ASN A 84 -12.69 -0.64 27.86
C ASN A 84 -11.94 -1.56 28.85
N LYS A 85 -10.86 -1.07 29.48
CA LYS A 85 -10.18 -1.82 30.55
C LYS A 85 -11.13 -2.12 31.71
N LYS A 86 -11.93 -1.14 32.13
CA LYS A 86 -12.94 -1.32 33.18
C LYS A 86 -14.02 -2.33 32.77
N ASN A 87 -14.48 -2.29 31.51
CA ASN A 87 -15.42 -3.27 30.96
C ASN A 87 -14.85 -4.70 31.00
N LYS A 88 -13.61 -4.89 30.52
CA LYS A 88 -12.93 -6.20 30.56
C LYS A 88 -12.77 -6.75 31.97
N ALA A 89 -12.65 -5.87 32.97
CA ALA A 89 -12.63 -6.23 34.38
C ALA A 89 -14.03 -6.45 35.00
N GLY A 90 -15.11 -6.44 34.20
CA GLY A 90 -16.49 -6.60 34.67
C GLY A 90 -17.10 -5.37 35.34
N GLY A 91 -16.42 -4.22 35.32
CA GLY A 91 -16.83 -3.00 36.02
C GLY A 91 -17.83 -2.12 35.25
N MET A 92 -18.35 -2.57 34.10
CA MET A 92 -19.30 -1.83 33.28
C MET A 92 -20.58 -2.64 33.07
N LYS A 93 -21.74 -2.11 33.53
CA LYS A 93 -23.06 -2.64 33.18
C LYS A 93 -23.37 -2.44 31.69
N PRO A 94 -24.13 -3.34 31.04
CA PRO A 94 -24.60 -3.10 29.67
C PRO A 94 -25.55 -1.90 29.64
N ARG A 95 -25.44 -1.05 28.61
CA ARG A 95 -26.29 0.14 28.44
C ARG A 95 -26.73 0.27 26.98
N PRO A 96 -27.99 0.62 26.68
CA PRO A 96 -28.44 0.80 25.31
C PRO A 96 -27.93 2.13 24.75
N TYR A 97 -27.68 2.17 23.45
CA TYR A 97 -27.36 3.40 22.74
C TYR A 97 -27.95 3.46 21.33
N PHE A 98 -28.07 4.67 20.79
CA PHE A 98 -28.24 4.91 19.36
C PHE A 98 -27.48 6.18 18.93
N CYS A 99 -27.48 6.48 17.62
CA CYS A 99 -26.77 7.63 17.08
C CYS A 99 -27.69 8.60 16.32
N CYS A 100 -27.41 9.89 16.43
CA CYS A 100 -27.91 10.96 15.57
C CYS A 100 -26.79 11.44 14.65
N LEU A 101 -26.87 11.12 13.36
CA LEU A 101 -25.77 11.31 12.42
C LEU A 101 -26.15 12.28 11.29
N SER A 102 -25.40 13.37 11.15
CA SER A 102 -25.60 14.31 10.03
C SER A 102 -24.42 14.26 9.05
N ALA A 103 -24.66 14.58 7.77
CA ALA A 103 -23.63 14.68 6.75
C ALA A 103 -24.07 15.57 5.58
N SER A 104 -23.14 16.13 4.80
CA SER A 104 -23.47 16.70 3.49
C SER A 104 -23.70 15.62 2.43
N ALA A 105 -23.07 14.45 2.60
CA ALA A 105 -23.18 13.30 1.71
C ALA A 105 -23.82 12.10 2.42
N ASN A 106 -23.09 11.00 2.61
CA ASN A 106 -23.61 9.78 3.23
C ASN A 106 -23.35 9.79 4.77
N PRO A 107 -24.39 9.89 5.61
CA PRO A 107 -24.25 9.95 7.06
C PRO A 107 -23.85 8.62 7.71
N TYR A 108 -24.02 7.47 7.02
CA TYR A 108 -23.73 6.14 7.56
C TYR A 108 -22.23 5.79 7.60
N ARG A 109 -21.38 6.45 6.79
CA ARG A 109 -19.95 6.09 6.71
C ARG A 109 -19.20 6.20 8.04
N GLN A 110 -19.68 7.04 8.95
CA GLN A 110 -19.08 7.24 10.28
C GLN A 110 -19.57 6.24 11.34
N LEU A 111 -20.60 5.45 11.04
CA LEU A 111 -21.23 4.54 11.99
C LEU A 111 -20.30 3.40 12.46
N PRO A 112 -19.52 2.71 11.60
CA PRO A 112 -18.75 1.54 12.01
C PRO A 112 -17.73 1.81 13.11
N ILE A 113 -17.12 3.00 13.13
CA ILE A 113 -16.18 3.36 14.19
C ILE A 113 -16.90 3.64 15.51
N ILE A 114 -18.07 4.30 15.48
CA ILE A 114 -18.88 4.52 16.69
C ILE A 114 -19.33 3.19 17.26
N GLU A 115 -19.80 2.28 16.41
CA GLU A 115 -20.27 0.96 16.84
C GLU A 115 -19.15 0.12 17.48
N ARG A 116 -17.98 0.07 16.83
CA ARG A 116 -16.80 -0.62 17.37
C ARG A 116 -16.36 -0.06 18.72
N MET A 117 -16.27 1.27 18.85
CA MET A 117 -15.87 1.91 20.11
C MET A 117 -16.93 1.73 21.20
N SER A 118 -18.21 1.76 20.83
CA SER A 118 -19.33 1.55 21.75
C SER A 118 -19.33 0.12 22.33
N ALA A 119 -19.09 -0.89 21.48
CA ALA A 119 -18.97 -2.29 21.91
C ALA A 119 -17.85 -2.48 22.96
N GLY A 120 -16.73 -1.79 22.81
CA GLY A 120 -15.62 -1.81 23.76
C GLY A 120 -15.99 -1.33 25.17
N MET A 121 -17.04 -0.51 25.30
CA MET A 121 -17.51 0.09 26.56
C MET A 121 -18.78 -0.56 27.13
N ASN A 122 -19.15 -1.75 26.62
CA ASN A 122 -20.39 -2.47 26.96
C ASN A 122 -21.68 -1.73 26.57
N LEU A 123 -21.62 -0.90 25.52
CA LEU A 123 -22.82 -0.28 24.97
C LEU A 123 -23.45 -1.19 23.92
N LYS A 124 -24.76 -1.38 24.00
CA LYS A 124 -25.58 -2.25 23.14
C LYS A 124 -26.39 -1.42 22.15
N LYS A 125 -26.26 -1.67 20.85
CA LYS A 125 -26.93 -0.86 19.82
C LYS A 125 -28.42 -1.17 19.85
N ALA A 126 -29.23 -0.20 20.28
CA ALA A 126 -30.68 -0.37 20.47
C ALA A 126 -31.47 -0.11 19.21
N PHE A 127 -31.04 0.85 18.41
CA PHE A 127 -31.77 1.28 17.22
C PHE A 127 -30.79 1.57 16.09
N GLU A 128 -31.28 1.47 14.85
CA GLU A 128 -30.60 2.09 13.71
C GLU A 128 -30.47 3.61 13.91
N PRO A 129 -29.37 4.22 13.43
CA PRO A 129 -29.14 5.63 13.65
C PRO A 129 -30.20 6.47 12.94
N VAL A 130 -30.61 7.57 13.58
CA VAL A 130 -31.39 8.60 12.90
C VAL A 130 -30.41 9.46 12.10
N THR A 131 -30.63 9.58 10.80
CA THR A 131 -29.66 10.23 9.91
C THR A 131 -30.26 11.43 9.17
N SER A 132 -29.42 12.40 8.83
CA SER A 132 -29.80 13.56 8.00
C SER A 132 -28.73 13.89 6.98
N LYS A 133 -29.16 14.10 5.73
CA LYS A 133 -28.34 14.71 4.68
C LYS A 133 -28.63 16.21 4.62
N GLY A 134 -27.69 17.03 5.06
CA GLY A 134 -27.87 18.47 5.19
C GLY A 134 -28.62 18.84 6.48
N ARG A 135 -29.52 19.83 6.38
CA ARG A 135 -30.33 20.29 7.51
C ARG A 135 -31.46 19.27 7.79
N PRO A 136 -31.67 18.85 9.06
CA PRO A 136 -32.73 17.90 9.38
C PRO A 136 -34.12 18.48 9.09
N SER A 137 -34.97 17.69 8.43
CA SER A 137 -36.39 17.99 8.24
C SER A 137 -37.17 17.71 9.53
N GLU A 138 -38.41 18.19 9.59
CA GLU A 138 -39.29 17.91 10.74
C GLU A 138 -39.53 16.41 10.93
N GLU A 139 -39.58 15.63 9.85
CA GLU A 139 -39.69 14.17 9.92
C GLU A 139 -38.48 13.53 10.62
N VAL A 140 -37.26 13.98 10.29
CA VAL A 140 -36.04 13.53 10.95
C VAL A 140 -36.04 13.92 12.43
N LEU A 141 -36.45 15.14 12.76
CA LEU A 141 -36.55 15.62 14.14
C LEU A 141 -37.62 14.85 14.94
N ALA A 142 -38.77 14.56 14.32
CA ALA A 142 -39.80 13.73 14.91
C ALA A 142 -39.29 12.31 15.20
N ARG A 143 -38.51 11.72 14.28
CA ARG A 143 -37.87 10.42 14.49
C ARG A 143 -36.83 10.47 15.62
N CYS A 144 -36.06 11.55 15.73
CA CYS A 144 -35.16 11.77 16.87
C CYS A 144 -35.94 11.80 18.19
N ARG A 145 -37.04 12.57 18.28
CA ARG A 145 -37.94 12.62 19.45
C ARG A 145 -38.49 11.24 19.81
N GLU A 146 -38.95 10.48 18.82
CA GLU A 146 -39.46 9.13 19.03
C GLU A 146 -38.38 8.18 19.58
N ARG A 147 -37.20 8.13 18.95
CA ARG A 147 -36.08 7.29 19.40
C ARG A 147 -35.58 7.67 20.79
N GLY A 148 -35.57 8.95 21.12
CA GLY A 148 -35.27 9.42 22.47
C GLY A 148 -36.24 8.88 23.51
N ARG A 149 -37.56 8.89 23.21
CA ARG A 149 -38.60 8.32 24.08
C ARG A 149 -38.44 6.80 24.25
N GLU A 150 -38.22 6.08 23.16
CA GLU A 150 -38.06 4.62 23.19
C GLU A 150 -36.80 4.18 23.96
N LEU A 151 -35.70 4.94 23.84
CA LEU A 151 -34.45 4.64 24.55
C LEU A 151 -34.65 4.64 26.07
N VAL A 152 -35.54 5.48 26.61
CA VAL A 152 -35.85 5.52 28.05
C VAL A 152 -36.39 4.19 28.56
N SER A 153 -37.07 3.41 27.72
CA SER A 153 -37.62 2.11 28.09
C SER A 153 -36.72 0.93 27.68
N ALA A 154 -35.66 1.16 26.92
CA ALA A 154 -34.77 0.10 26.46
C ALA A 154 -34.01 -0.54 27.63
N ASP A 155 -33.95 -1.88 27.67
CA ASP A 155 -33.20 -2.63 28.66
C ASP A 155 -32.11 -3.45 27.97
N ALA A 156 -30.86 -3.01 28.17
CA ALA A 156 -29.66 -3.61 27.57
C ALA A 156 -29.41 -5.06 27.99
N SER A 157 -30.06 -5.56 29.04
CA SER A 157 -29.91 -6.94 29.51
C SER A 157 -30.75 -7.95 28.72
N VAL A 158 -31.82 -7.50 28.06
CA VAL A 158 -32.77 -8.37 27.34
C VAL A 158 -32.93 -8.02 25.87
N MET A 159 -32.54 -6.82 25.44
CA MET A 159 -32.60 -6.44 24.04
C MET A 159 -31.56 -7.17 23.19
N VAL A 160 -31.86 -7.32 21.90
CA VAL A 160 -30.90 -7.77 20.90
C VAL A 160 -29.95 -6.60 20.59
N ASP A 161 -28.64 -6.85 20.68
CA ASP A 161 -27.62 -5.91 20.23
C ASP A 161 -27.62 -5.87 18.70
N LEU A 162 -28.03 -4.75 18.10
CA LEU A 162 -28.08 -4.59 16.64
C LEU A 162 -26.68 -4.45 16.02
N TYR A 163 -25.63 -4.30 16.83
CA TYR A 163 -24.26 -4.30 16.31
C TYR A 163 -23.78 -5.72 16.07
N VAL A 164 -23.61 -6.05 14.79
CA VAL A 164 -22.95 -7.28 14.35
C VAL A 164 -21.52 -6.91 13.94
N PRO A 165 -20.50 -7.22 14.76
CA PRO A 165 -19.12 -6.96 14.36
C PRO A 165 -18.81 -7.75 13.10
N VAL A 166 -18.21 -7.11 12.10
CA VAL A 166 -17.62 -7.84 10.97
C VAL A 166 -16.53 -8.73 11.55
N PRO A 167 -16.58 -10.06 11.32
CA PRO A 167 -15.50 -10.95 11.74
C PRO A 167 -14.20 -10.43 11.14
N ILE A 168 -13.25 -10.11 12.02
CA ILE A 168 -11.86 -9.94 11.61
C ILE A 168 -11.27 -11.33 11.80
N ASP A 169 -10.86 -11.98 10.72
CA ASP A 169 -10.00 -13.16 10.82
C ASP A 169 -8.69 -12.69 11.46
N VAL A 170 -8.58 -12.87 12.77
CA VAL A 170 -7.36 -12.61 13.52
C VAL A 170 -6.51 -13.87 13.40
N PRO A 171 -5.35 -13.84 12.72
CA PRO A 171 -4.47 -15.00 12.70
C PRO A 171 -4.07 -15.34 14.14
N THR A 172 -4.21 -16.60 14.51
CA THR A 172 -3.83 -17.08 15.84
C THR A 172 -2.30 -16.92 16.02
N LYS A 173 -1.88 -16.50 17.21
CA LYS A 173 -0.51 -16.07 17.58
C LYS A 173 0.64 -17.09 17.38
N LYS A 174 0.42 -18.23 16.71
CA LYS A 174 1.51 -19.08 16.25
C LYS A 174 1.69 -18.82 14.76
N ALA A 175 2.54 -17.84 14.45
CA ALA A 175 3.12 -17.76 13.12
C ALA A 175 3.89 -19.06 12.87
N GLU A 176 3.29 -20.00 12.15
CA GLU A 176 4.09 -20.96 11.40
C GLU A 176 5.03 -20.15 10.52
N ALA A 177 6.33 -20.44 10.59
CA ALA A 177 7.32 -19.71 9.83
C ALA A 177 6.94 -19.79 8.35
N VAL A 178 6.58 -18.65 7.75
CA VAL A 178 6.25 -18.58 6.34
C VAL A 178 7.45 -19.12 5.57
N PRO A 179 7.29 -20.16 4.73
CA PRO A 179 8.40 -20.73 3.98
C PRO A 179 9.08 -19.62 3.16
N LYS A 180 10.40 -19.49 3.32
CA LYS A 180 11.17 -18.44 2.64
C LYS A 180 11.02 -18.60 1.13
N PRO A 181 10.73 -17.51 0.40
CA PRO A 181 10.61 -17.59 -1.05
C PRO A 181 11.92 -18.03 -1.72
N VAL A 182 11.81 -18.81 -2.81
CA VAL A 182 12.91 -19.09 -3.72
C VAL A 182 13.01 -17.95 -4.74
N ILE A 183 14.21 -17.44 -4.99
CA ILE A 183 14.46 -16.36 -5.95
C ILE A 183 14.93 -16.95 -7.28
N LEU A 184 14.19 -16.68 -8.34
CA LEU A 184 14.50 -17.10 -9.71
C LEU A 184 14.91 -15.88 -10.53
N ILE A 185 16.19 -15.78 -10.85
CA ILE A 185 16.71 -14.79 -11.78
C ILE A 185 16.52 -15.32 -13.19
N VAL A 186 15.67 -14.68 -13.99
CA VAL A 186 15.28 -15.21 -15.30
C VAL A 186 15.92 -14.40 -16.43
N GLN A 187 16.56 -15.11 -17.37
CA GLN A 187 17.25 -14.54 -18.52
C GLN A 187 16.77 -15.18 -19.84
N ALA A 188 17.09 -14.54 -20.98
CA ALA A 188 16.76 -15.08 -22.30
C ALA A 188 17.57 -16.34 -22.67
N GLY A 189 18.74 -16.57 -22.04
CA GLY A 189 19.63 -17.73 -22.25
C GLY A 189 21.11 -17.35 -22.24
N GLY A 190 22.02 -18.31 -22.03
CA GLY A 190 23.49 -18.14 -21.99
C GLY A 190 24.14 -18.34 -20.62
N ASP A 191 25.46 -18.58 -20.57
CA ASP A 191 26.22 -18.92 -19.34
C ASP A 191 26.69 -17.70 -18.51
N ASP A 192 26.41 -16.48 -18.98
CA ASP A 192 27.22 -15.33 -18.61
C ASP A 192 26.64 -14.44 -17.48
N ALA A 193 25.52 -14.82 -16.84
CA ALA A 193 24.98 -14.14 -15.66
C ALA A 193 25.52 -14.69 -14.32
N ALA A 194 26.59 -15.51 -14.36
CA ALA A 194 27.20 -16.13 -13.17
C ALA A 194 27.61 -15.10 -12.09
N LYS A 195 28.14 -13.94 -12.51
CA LYS A 195 28.52 -12.87 -11.58
C LYS A 195 27.31 -12.20 -10.92
N THR A 196 26.23 -12.00 -11.68
CA THR A 196 24.96 -11.49 -11.15
C THR A 196 24.38 -12.48 -10.14
N LEU A 197 24.43 -13.78 -10.44
CA LEU A 197 24.03 -14.85 -9.52
C LEU A 197 24.88 -14.84 -8.24
N GLU A 198 26.21 -14.75 -8.34
CA GLU A 198 27.12 -14.67 -7.19
C GLU A 198 26.75 -13.50 -6.26
N ILE A 199 26.57 -12.30 -6.82
CA ILE A 199 26.21 -11.11 -6.04
C ILE A 199 24.81 -11.26 -5.42
N ALA A 200 23.86 -11.84 -6.14
CA ALA A 200 22.52 -12.10 -5.62
C ALA A 200 22.54 -13.13 -4.47
N CYS A 201 23.32 -14.21 -4.59
CA CYS A 201 23.54 -15.18 -3.53
C CYS A 201 24.16 -14.53 -2.29
N ASP A 202 25.15 -13.64 -2.47
CA ASP A 202 25.77 -12.92 -1.35
C ASP A 202 24.80 -11.94 -0.67
N ARG A 203 23.92 -11.29 -1.44
CA ARG A 203 22.89 -10.36 -0.95
C ARG A 203 21.76 -11.10 -0.23
N PHE A 204 21.31 -12.23 -0.76
CA PHE A 204 20.14 -12.98 -0.30
C PHE A 204 20.52 -14.34 0.28
N ARG A 205 21.53 -14.40 1.16
CA ARG A 205 22.08 -15.64 1.74
C ARG A 205 21.07 -16.54 2.44
N GLU A 206 19.95 -15.96 2.84
CA GLU A 206 18.86 -16.67 3.51
C GLU A 206 17.86 -17.34 2.56
N HIS A 207 17.98 -17.08 1.26
CA HIS A 207 17.09 -17.59 0.22
C HIS A 207 17.86 -18.51 -0.72
N GLU A 208 17.14 -19.47 -1.29
CA GLU A 208 17.64 -20.20 -2.45
C GLU A 208 17.53 -19.30 -3.67
N VAL A 209 18.65 -19.05 -4.35
CA VAL A 209 18.72 -18.22 -5.56
C VAL A 209 19.13 -19.10 -6.74
N ARG A 210 18.35 -19.08 -7.83
CA ARG A 210 18.62 -19.83 -9.06
C ARG A 210 18.67 -18.90 -10.26
N LEU A 211 19.60 -19.15 -11.17
CA LEU A 211 19.58 -18.57 -12.51
C LEU A 211 18.83 -19.53 -13.44
N VAL A 212 17.85 -19.01 -14.18
CA VAL A 212 16.93 -19.80 -15.00
C VAL A 212 16.80 -19.17 -16.39
N ALA A 213 16.91 -19.97 -17.45
CA ALA A 213 16.54 -19.50 -18.78
C ALA A 213 15.01 -19.48 -18.91
N VAL A 214 14.46 -18.47 -19.60
CA VAL A 214 12.99 -18.33 -19.76
C VAL A 214 12.34 -19.57 -20.35
N GLY A 215 13.02 -20.29 -21.24
CA GLY A 215 12.55 -21.55 -21.82
C GLY A 215 12.39 -22.70 -20.82
N ASP A 216 13.14 -22.66 -19.71
CA ASP A 216 13.13 -23.68 -18.66
C ASP A 216 12.21 -23.33 -17.48
N LEU A 217 11.64 -22.12 -17.46
CA LEU A 217 10.92 -21.56 -16.31
C LEU A 217 9.71 -22.41 -15.89
N ASP A 218 8.92 -22.91 -16.85
CA ASP A 218 7.77 -23.78 -16.59
C ASP A 218 8.22 -25.12 -15.94
N GLY A 219 9.33 -25.68 -16.42
CA GLY A 219 9.92 -26.88 -15.83
C GLY A 219 10.35 -26.65 -14.39
N VAL A 220 11.00 -25.53 -14.11
CA VAL A 220 11.45 -25.12 -12.77
C VAL A 220 10.26 -24.87 -11.83
N PHE A 221 9.19 -24.23 -12.31
CA PHE A 221 7.96 -24.06 -11.54
C PHE A 221 7.36 -25.40 -11.09
N ARG A 222 7.26 -26.36 -12.01
CA ARG A 222 6.73 -27.70 -11.70
C ARG A 222 7.63 -28.46 -10.73
N GLU A 223 8.95 -28.35 -10.90
CA GLU A 223 9.94 -28.95 -9.99
C GLU A 223 9.80 -28.41 -8.56
N LEU A 224 9.76 -27.07 -8.40
CA LEU A 224 9.67 -26.43 -7.09
C LEU A 224 8.33 -26.71 -6.40
N ALA A 225 7.23 -26.71 -7.17
CA ALA A 225 5.92 -27.10 -6.67
C ALA A 225 5.93 -28.54 -6.12
N ALA A 226 6.54 -29.49 -6.83
CA ALA A 226 6.67 -30.88 -6.38
C ALA A 226 7.54 -31.02 -5.11
N GLN A 227 8.48 -30.10 -4.89
CA GLN A 227 9.28 -30.02 -3.66
C GLN A 227 8.56 -29.31 -2.50
N GLY A 228 7.32 -28.84 -2.70
CA GLY A 228 6.57 -28.07 -1.70
C GLY A 228 7.03 -26.60 -1.55
N LYS A 229 7.88 -26.10 -2.46
CA LYS A 229 8.36 -24.72 -2.48
C LYS A 229 7.40 -23.87 -3.31
N THR A 230 6.37 -23.35 -2.65
CA THR A 230 5.27 -22.64 -3.31
C THR A 230 5.46 -21.13 -3.42
N ASN A 231 6.30 -20.53 -2.59
CA ASN A 231 6.57 -19.09 -2.60
C ASN A 231 7.78 -18.78 -3.48
N LEU A 232 7.59 -18.03 -4.55
CA LEU A 232 8.64 -17.70 -5.53
C LEU A 232 8.73 -16.19 -5.76
N VAL A 233 9.94 -15.68 -5.88
CA VAL A 233 10.22 -14.37 -6.49
C VAL A 233 10.81 -14.60 -7.86
N VAL A 234 10.17 -14.08 -8.90
CA VAL A 234 10.67 -14.16 -10.28
C VAL A 234 11.22 -12.80 -10.67
N ALA A 235 12.53 -12.74 -10.88
CA ALA A 235 13.27 -11.52 -11.15
C ALA A 235 13.76 -11.51 -12.61
N PRO A 236 13.10 -10.77 -13.52
CA PRO A 236 13.55 -10.66 -14.90
C PRO A 236 14.87 -9.88 -14.97
N LEU A 237 15.91 -10.50 -15.51
CA LEU A 237 17.21 -9.86 -15.74
C LEU A 237 17.17 -9.08 -17.07
N THR A 238 16.34 -8.04 -17.10
CA THR A 238 16.21 -7.14 -18.25
C THR A 238 16.13 -5.68 -17.85
N LEU A 239 16.36 -4.81 -18.83
CA LEU A 239 16.34 -3.36 -18.69
C LEU A 239 14.94 -2.80 -18.49
N ALA A 240 13.95 -3.29 -19.23
CA ALA A 240 12.63 -2.68 -19.30
C ALA A 240 11.57 -3.74 -19.60
N ASP A 241 10.30 -3.33 -19.65
CA ASP A 241 9.19 -4.22 -20.03
C ASP A 241 9.29 -4.60 -21.53
N ASP A 242 10.10 -5.61 -21.80
CA ASP A 242 10.41 -6.13 -23.13
C ASP A 242 9.75 -7.49 -23.38
N ASP A 243 10.10 -8.14 -24.50
CA ASP A 243 9.55 -9.44 -24.84
C ASP A 243 9.96 -10.55 -23.87
N LEU A 244 11.13 -10.45 -23.22
CA LEU A 244 11.52 -11.39 -22.17
C LEU A 244 10.58 -11.26 -20.96
N CYS A 245 10.30 -10.04 -20.49
CA CYS A 245 9.31 -9.80 -19.44
C CYS A 245 7.94 -10.39 -19.80
N ARG A 246 7.48 -10.21 -21.05
CA ARG A 246 6.21 -10.78 -21.52
C ARG A 246 6.23 -12.31 -21.53
N SER A 247 7.32 -12.92 -22.01
CA SER A 247 7.49 -14.37 -22.01
C SER A 247 7.48 -14.94 -20.60
N ILE A 248 8.14 -14.29 -19.65
CA ILE A 248 8.14 -14.67 -18.22
C ILE A 248 6.73 -14.64 -17.65
N LEU A 249 6.00 -13.53 -17.85
CA LEU A 249 4.65 -13.35 -17.34
C LEU A 249 3.61 -14.29 -18.00
N ALA A 250 3.91 -14.79 -19.19
CA ALA A 250 3.05 -15.72 -19.90
C ALA A 250 3.19 -17.17 -19.41
N VAL A 251 4.22 -17.50 -18.61
CA VAL A 251 4.41 -18.85 -18.07
C VAL A 251 3.39 -19.15 -16.97
N PRO A 252 2.54 -20.18 -17.11
CA PRO A 252 1.58 -20.53 -16.07
C PRO A 252 2.27 -21.01 -14.79
N ALA A 253 1.81 -20.53 -13.63
CA ALA A 253 2.36 -20.91 -12.32
C ALA A 253 1.27 -21.51 -11.39
N PRO A 254 0.63 -22.64 -11.77
CA PRO A 254 -0.48 -23.19 -10.99
C PRO A 254 -0.01 -23.67 -9.62
N GLY A 255 -0.72 -23.29 -8.56
CA GLY A 255 -0.42 -23.71 -7.19
C GLY A 255 0.82 -23.04 -6.57
N LEU A 256 1.39 -22.04 -7.24
CA LEU A 256 2.50 -21.24 -6.76
C LEU A 256 2.03 -19.83 -6.39
N THR A 257 2.60 -19.28 -5.33
CA THR A 257 2.51 -17.86 -4.98
C THR A 257 3.74 -17.17 -5.56
N VAL A 258 3.57 -16.38 -6.62
CA VAL A 258 4.67 -15.76 -7.36
C VAL A 258 4.60 -14.25 -7.25
N GLU A 259 5.66 -13.63 -6.75
CA GLU A 259 5.90 -12.20 -6.83
C GLU A 259 6.90 -11.91 -7.96
N TYR A 260 6.58 -10.95 -8.81
CA TYR A 260 7.45 -10.57 -9.93
C TYR A 260 8.21 -9.30 -9.59
N ALA A 261 9.54 -9.37 -9.59
CA ALA A 261 10.35 -8.17 -9.47
C ALA A 261 10.24 -7.33 -10.75
N TRP A 262 10.36 -6.01 -10.60
CA TRP A 262 10.39 -5.11 -11.74
C TRP A 262 11.68 -5.32 -12.56
N PRO A 263 11.63 -5.17 -13.90
CA PRO A 263 12.85 -4.99 -14.68
C PRO A 263 13.56 -3.70 -14.24
N LEU A 264 14.83 -3.54 -14.63
CA LEU A 264 15.70 -2.48 -14.11
C LEU A 264 15.08 -1.08 -14.17
N LEU A 265 14.39 -0.73 -15.27
CA LEU A 265 13.74 0.55 -15.51
C LEU A 265 12.20 0.49 -15.36
N GLY A 266 11.68 -0.59 -14.80
CA GLY A 266 10.25 -0.82 -14.63
C GLY A 266 9.65 -0.03 -13.46
N SER A 267 10.41 0.18 -12.37
CA SER A 267 9.88 0.91 -11.21
C SER A 267 9.87 2.44 -11.43
N PRO A 268 8.90 3.19 -10.89
CA PRO A 268 8.83 4.65 -11.07
C PRO A 268 10.07 5.42 -10.61
N ASP A 269 10.80 4.92 -9.61
CA ASP A 269 12.01 5.54 -9.07
C ASP A 269 13.31 5.04 -9.72
N SER A 270 13.28 3.91 -10.44
CA SER A 270 14.48 3.28 -10.98
C SER A 270 15.23 4.17 -11.97
N LEU A 271 14.52 4.89 -12.85
CA LEU A 271 15.13 5.69 -13.91
C LEU A 271 16.12 6.72 -13.36
N ALA A 272 15.72 7.48 -12.35
CA ALA A 272 16.59 8.50 -11.75
C ALA A 272 17.78 7.86 -11.02
N ARG A 273 17.56 6.70 -10.38
CA ARG A 273 18.59 5.97 -9.64
C ARG A 273 19.62 5.35 -10.58
N VAL A 274 19.18 4.73 -11.66
CA VAL A 274 20.04 4.19 -12.74
C VAL A 274 20.81 5.32 -13.40
N ALA A 275 20.14 6.43 -13.75
CA ALA A 275 20.83 7.56 -14.35
C ALA A 275 21.92 8.13 -13.44
N LYS A 276 21.63 8.32 -12.15
CA LYS A 276 22.60 8.78 -11.16
C LYS A 276 23.77 7.80 -11.03
N ALA A 277 23.48 6.50 -10.96
CA ALA A 277 24.48 5.45 -10.92
C ALA A 277 25.38 5.52 -12.17
N MET A 278 24.81 5.60 -13.37
CA MET A 278 25.56 5.70 -14.63
C MET A 278 26.45 6.94 -14.73
N LEU A 279 26.03 8.06 -14.14
CA LEU A 279 26.80 9.31 -14.12
C LEU A 279 27.91 9.30 -13.06
N THR A 280 27.88 8.37 -12.11
CA THR A 280 28.87 8.30 -11.03
C THR A 280 30.19 7.73 -11.56
N GLY A 281 31.29 8.45 -11.32
CA GLY A 281 32.63 8.02 -11.77
C GLY A 281 32.91 8.28 -13.26
N ARG A 282 32.08 9.09 -13.94
CA ARG A 282 32.34 9.50 -15.32
C ARG A 282 33.53 10.47 -15.39
N GLU A 283 34.48 10.17 -16.27
CA GLU A 283 35.61 11.05 -16.55
C GLU A 283 35.15 12.32 -17.28
N THR A 284 35.71 13.46 -16.90
CA THR A 284 35.35 14.76 -17.49
C THR A 284 35.76 14.77 -18.96
N GLY A 285 34.84 15.18 -19.85
CA GLY A 285 35.10 15.22 -21.30
C GLY A 285 34.86 13.90 -22.04
N THR A 286 34.46 12.81 -21.36
CA THR A 286 34.09 11.55 -22.02
C THR A 286 32.62 11.52 -22.38
N VAL A 287 32.27 11.08 -23.58
CA VAL A 287 30.86 10.87 -23.99
C VAL A 287 30.43 9.45 -23.65
N THR A 288 29.39 9.26 -22.83
CA THR A 288 28.85 7.92 -22.53
C THR A 288 27.75 7.56 -23.50
N VAL A 289 28.02 6.64 -24.42
CA VAL A 289 27.04 6.09 -25.37
C VAL A 289 26.38 4.85 -24.79
N VAL A 290 25.06 4.74 -24.94
CA VAL A 290 24.20 3.79 -24.23
C VAL A 290 23.42 2.97 -25.25
N CYS A 291 23.90 1.80 -25.64
CA CYS A 291 23.29 0.98 -26.69
C CYS A 291 22.29 -0.05 -26.12
N PRO A 292 21.00 -0.02 -26.50
CA PRO A 292 20.04 -1.03 -26.07
C PRO A 292 20.31 -2.38 -26.76
N SER A 293 20.01 -3.48 -26.07
CA SER A 293 19.98 -4.82 -26.66
C SER A 293 18.61 -5.10 -27.30
N GLY A 294 18.55 -5.22 -28.62
CA GLY A 294 17.39 -5.71 -29.38
C GLY A 294 16.13 -4.83 -29.33
N GLY A 295 15.45 -4.68 -30.48
CA GLY A 295 14.22 -3.88 -30.60
C GLY A 295 14.45 -2.36 -30.50
N GLY A 296 13.60 -1.57 -31.15
CA GLY A 296 13.65 -0.10 -31.04
C GLY A 296 13.41 0.38 -29.60
N PRO A 297 13.78 1.63 -29.25
CA PRO A 297 13.69 2.11 -27.88
C PRO A 297 12.24 2.23 -27.40
N GLY A 298 11.91 1.44 -26.37
CA GLY A 298 10.68 1.61 -25.62
C GLY A 298 10.65 2.93 -24.81
N PRO A 299 9.49 3.34 -24.27
CA PRO A 299 9.32 4.61 -23.56
C PRO A 299 10.29 4.81 -22.38
N SER A 300 10.62 3.76 -21.62
CA SER A 300 11.53 3.85 -20.47
C SER A 300 12.96 4.18 -20.89
N LEU A 301 13.42 3.62 -22.01
CA LEU A 301 14.73 3.90 -22.59
C LEU A 301 14.80 5.34 -23.12
N LEU A 302 13.76 5.80 -23.82
CA LEU A 302 13.69 7.19 -24.30
C LEU A 302 13.69 8.21 -23.16
N ARG A 303 13.04 7.89 -22.04
CA ARG A 303 13.05 8.76 -20.85
C ARG A 303 14.42 8.79 -20.18
N LEU A 304 15.09 7.64 -20.09
CA LEU A 304 16.45 7.55 -19.54
C LEU A 304 17.42 8.35 -20.42
N ASP A 305 17.32 8.20 -21.74
CA ASP A 305 18.10 8.95 -22.71
C ASP A 305 17.97 10.47 -22.50
N ARG A 306 16.73 10.96 -22.47
CA ARG A 306 16.46 12.39 -22.27
C ARG A 306 17.01 12.90 -20.94
N TYR A 307 17.01 12.07 -19.89
CA TYR A 307 17.57 12.42 -18.60
C TYR A 307 19.10 12.50 -18.66
N LEU A 308 19.76 11.51 -19.24
CA LEU A 308 21.22 11.46 -19.39
C LEU A 308 21.73 12.62 -20.25
N ARG A 309 21.04 12.95 -21.34
CA ARG A 309 21.37 14.09 -22.22
C ARG A 309 21.35 15.42 -21.50
N ARG A 310 20.39 15.65 -20.59
CA ARG A 310 20.36 16.86 -19.74
C ARG A 310 21.56 16.97 -18.81
N GLN A 311 22.21 15.87 -18.47
CA GLN A 311 23.40 15.81 -17.62
C GLN A 311 24.69 15.70 -18.45
N GLY A 312 24.60 15.99 -19.76
CA GLY A 312 25.73 15.98 -20.69
C GLY A 312 26.21 14.59 -21.10
N ALA A 313 25.42 13.52 -20.92
CA ALA A 313 25.71 12.17 -21.42
C ALA A 313 24.87 11.87 -22.67
N LEU A 314 25.49 11.42 -23.77
CA LEU A 314 24.75 11.08 -25.00
C LEU A 314 24.30 9.61 -24.98
N ALA A 315 23.08 9.33 -24.53
CA ALA A 315 22.49 8.03 -24.76
C ALA A 315 22.01 7.89 -26.22
N PHE A 316 22.03 6.69 -26.79
CA PHE A 316 21.70 6.52 -28.20
C PHE A 316 21.03 5.19 -28.49
N THR A 317 19.88 5.27 -29.14
CA THR A 317 19.01 4.13 -29.33
C THR A 317 18.83 3.83 -30.83
N GLY A 318 19.46 2.77 -31.33
CA GLY A 318 18.93 2.00 -32.46
C GLY A 318 19.45 2.24 -33.88
N ASP A 319 20.35 3.19 -34.13
CA ASP A 319 20.98 3.44 -35.44
C ASP A 319 22.52 3.70 -35.39
N PRO A 320 23.37 2.69 -35.66
CA PRO A 320 24.83 2.87 -35.71
C PRO A 320 25.32 3.98 -36.65
N ASP A 321 24.61 4.27 -37.75
CA ASP A 321 24.98 5.29 -38.72
C ASP A 321 24.68 6.71 -38.20
N GLY A 322 23.52 6.90 -37.57
CA GLY A 322 23.17 8.13 -36.87
C GLY A 322 24.13 8.44 -35.72
N LEU A 323 24.47 7.40 -34.95
CA LEU A 323 25.38 7.51 -33.80
C LEU A 323 26.79 7.90 -34.21
N THR A 324 27.33 7.26 -35.25
CA THR A 324 28.67 7.56 -35.76
C THR A 324 28.76 9.02 -36.23
N ARG A 325 27.70 9.55 -36.87
CA ARG A 325 27.63 10.96 -37.28
C ARG A 325 27.56 11.92 -36.09
N GLU A 326 26.69 11.64 -35.10
CA GLU A 326 26.51 12.48 -33.93
C GLU A 326 27.76 12.51 -33.05
N VAL A 327 28.40 11.35 -32.85
CA VAL A 327 29.62 11.21 -32.05
C VAL A 327 30.86 11.72 -32.77
N GLY A 328 30.98 11.46 -34.09
CA GLY A 328 32.06 12.00 -34.91
C GLY A 328 32.12 13.53 -34.91
N ALA A 329 30.97 14.19 -34.75
CA ALA A 329 30.89 15.65 -34.64
C ALA A 329 31.40 16.22 -33.30
N LEU A 330 31.56 15.39 -32.25
CA LEU A 330 31.94 15.85 -30.91
C LEU A 330 33.46 16.02 -30.73
N GLY A 331 34.29 15.37 -31.57
CA GLY A 331 35.76 15.53 -31.57
C GLY A 331 36.47 15.12 -30.28
N SER A 332 35.79 14.45 -29.34
CA SER A 332 36.28 14.05 -28.01
C SER A 332 36.41 12.53 -27.87
N ALA A 333 37.16 12.06 -26.87
CA ALA A 333 37.20 10.63 -26.52
C ALA A 333 35.84 10.11 -26.02
N VAL A 334 35.46 8.90 -26.42
CA VAL A 334 34.14 8.33 -26.19
C VAL A 334 34.23 7.06 -25.35
N CYS A 335 33.41 6.98 -24.31
CA CYS A 335 33.20 5.75 -23.56
C CYS A 335 31.90 5.09 -24.03
N LEU A 336 32.02 3.96 -24.70
CA LEU A 336 30.89 3.17 -25.15
C LEU A 336 30.49 2.20 -24.03
N ARG A 337 29.29 2.40 -23.47
CA ARG A 337 28.73 1.56 -22.41
C ARG A 337 27.48 0.85 -22.91
N PRO A 338 27.47 -0.49 -23.01
CA PRO A 338 26.26 -1.20 -23.39
C PRO A 338 25.19 -1.01 -22.31
N LEU A 339 24.00 -0.64 -22.74
CA LEU A 339 22.83 -0.64 -21.89
C LEU A 339 22.13 -1.96 -22.10
N ALA A 340 22.64 -2.98 -21.44
CA ALA A 340 22.09 -4.33 -21.40
C ALA A 340 22.24 -4.85 -19.97
N MET A 341 21.18 -5.50 -19.47
CA MET A 341 21.21 -6.26 -18.22
C MET A 341 21.68 -7.70 -18.44
N THR A 342 21.71 -8.13 -19.71
CA THR A 342 22.38 -9.34 -20.16
C THR A 342 23.76 -8.99 -20.74
N PRO A 343 24.72 -9.91 -20.65
CA PRO A 343 26.09 -9.67 -21.08
C PRO A 343 26.23 -9.43 -22.58
N VAL A 344 27.36 -8.81 -22.92
CA VAL A 344 27.78 -8.37 -24.25
C VAL A 344 28.09 -9.55 -25.19
N SER A 345 27.94 -10.80 -24.80
CA SER A 345 28.33 -11.98 -25.60
C SER A 345 27.34 -12.37 -26.71
N GLY A 346 26.25 -11.61 -26.92
CA GLY A 346 25.27 -11.81 -28.00
C GLY A 346 25.20 -10.65 -29.01
N GLU A 347 23.99 -10.39 -29.52
CA GLU A 347 23.72 -9.30 -30.50
C GLU A 347 24.22 -7.92 -30.02
N CYS A 348 24.13 -7.66 -28.71
CA CYS A 348 24.62 -6.41 -28.13
C CYS A 348 26.15 -6.27 -28.27
N GLY A 349 26.95 -7.32 -28.13
CA GLY A 349 28.40 -7.21 -28.33
C GLY A 349 28.82 -7.13 -29.77
N ALA A 350 28.11 -7.81 -30.66
CA ALA A 350 28.33 -7.64 -32.09
C ALA A 350 28.12 -6.16 -32.47
N LEU A 351 27.01 -5.57 -32.03
CA LEU A 351 26.69 -4.15 -32.22
C LEU A 351 27.76 -3.22 -31.62
N MET A 352 28.19 -3.48 -30.38
CA MET A 352 29.19 -2.67 -29.69
C MET A 352 30.56 -2.75 -30.37
N THR A 353 30.95 -3.94 -30.83
CA THR A 353 32.21 -4.16 -31.57
C THR A 353 32.17 -3.47 -32.93
N GLU A 354 31.06 -3.58 -33.64
CA GLU A 354 30.83 -2.91 -34.91
C GLU A 354 30.92 -1.39 -34.76
N LEU A 355 30.22 -0.84 -33.76
CA LEU A 355 30.21 0.58 -33.45
C LEU A 355 31.62 1.09 -33.09
N ALA A 356 32.35 0.36 -32.25
CA ALA A 356 33.73 0.70 -31.90
C ALA A 356 34.63 0.72 -33.15
N GLY A 357 34.47 -0.24 -34.06
CA GLY A 357 35.17 -0.26 -35.34
C GLY A 357 34.88 0.96 -36.21
N ARG A 358 33.61 1.35 -36.32
CA ARG A 358 33.16 2.53 -37.10
C ARG A 358 33.69 3.84 -36.51
N LEU A 359 33.63 4.00 -35.20
CA LEU A 359 34.16 5.20 -34.52
C LEU A 359 35.68 5.31 -34.67
N LYS A 360 36.40 4.18 -34.56
CA LYS A 360 37.84 4.13 -34.82
C LYS A 360 38.16 4.53 -36.26
N ALA A 361 37.38 4.08 -37.25
CA ALA A 361 37.55 4.48 -38.65
C ALA A 361 37.26 5.98 -38.89
N ALA A 362 36.39 6.57 -38.09
CA ALA A 362 36.10 8.01 -38.10
C ALA A 362 37.12 8.87 -37.31
N GLY A 363 38.18 8.26 -36.77
CA GLY A 363 39.22 8.98 -36.00
C GLY A 363 38.83 9.30 -34.55
N VAL A 364 37.79 8.67 -34.01
CA VAL A 364 37.33 8.86 -32.64
C VAL A 364 37.89 7.77 -31.74
N GLU A 365 38.59 8.15 -30.67
CA GLU A 365 39.07 7.20 -29.68
C GLU A 365 37.89 6.66 -28.84
N CYS A 366 37.75 5.34 -28.78
CA CYS A 366 36.65 4.69 -28.07
C CYS A 366 37.15 3.65 -27.06
N ARG A 367 36.56 3.66 -25.86
CA ARG A 367 36.71 2.60 -24.85
C ARG A 367 35.41 1.82 -24.72
N LEU A 368 35.48 0.49 -24.77
CA LEU A 368 34.34 -0.40 -24.53
C LEU A 368 34.29 -0.79 -23.05
N GLU A 369 33.15 -0.56 -22.41
CA GLU A 369 32.87 -1.04 -21.06
C GLU A 369 31.96 -2.28 -21.07
N ARG A 370 31.91 -3.00 -19.93
CA ARG A 370 31.00 -4.14 -19.74
C ARG A 370 29.55 -3.68 -19.55
N GLY A 371 28.62 -4.63 -19.63
CA GLY A 371 27.19 -4.43 -19.39
C GLY A 371 26.86 -3.83 -18.02
N LEU A 372 25.63 -3.36 -17.86
CA LEU A 372 25.17 -2.70 -16.63
C LEU A 372 25.08 -3.65 -15.44
N ASP A 373 24.89 -4.94 -15.71
CA ASP A 373 24.93 -6.04 -14.74
C ASP A 373 26.27 -6.12 -14.01
N CYS A 374 27.37 -5.75 -14.67
CA CYS A 374 28.70 -5.69 -14.08
C CYS A 374 28.95 -4.41 -13.25
N TYR A 375 28.04 -3.44 -13.27
CA TYR A 375 28.20 -2.16 -12.58
C TYR A 375 27.45 -2.17 -11.25
N ALA A 376 28.19 -2.35 -10.15
CA ALA A 376 27.63 -2.56 -8.82
C ALA A 376 26.55 -1.53 -8.40
N PRO A 377 26.70 -0.21 -8.66
CA PRO A 377 25.65 0.75 -8.34
C PRO A 377 24.35 0.60 -9.15
N VAL A 378 24.41 0.10 -10.39
CA VAL A 378 23.21 -0.17 -11.20
C VAL A 378 22.60 -1.52 -10.82
N LEU A 379 23.44 -2.55 -10.63
CA LEU A 379 22.97 -3.85 -10.14
C LEU A 379 22.27 -3.74 -8.78
N ALA A 380 22.76 -2.87 -7.89
CA ALA A 380 22.10 -2.57 -6.62
C ALA A 380 20.66 -2.05 -6.80
N VAL A 381 20.39 -1.24 -7.84
CA VAL A 381 19.02 -0.76 -8.14
C VAL A 381 18.11 -1.93 -8.54
N TRP A 382 18.61 -2.87 -9.34
CA TRP A 382 17.86 -4.06 -9.73
C TRP A 382 17.63 -5.02 -8.54
N LEU A 383 18.65 -5.27 -7.72
CA LEU A 383 18.56 -6.09 -6.50
C LEU A 383 17.57 -5.51 -5.47
N ASP A 384 17.44 -4.19 -5.40
CA ASP A 384 16.41 -3.55 -4.59
C ASP A 384 14.99 -3.84 -5.13
N GLY A 385 14.83 -4.00 -6.44
CA GLY A 385 13.60 -4.50 -7.05
C GLY A 385 13.24 -5.91 -6.57
N VAL A 386 14.24 -6.80 -6.49
CA VAL A 386 14.08 -8.15 -5.93
C VAL A 386 13.72 -8.09 -4.44
N THR A 387 14.36 -7.19 -3.69
CA THR A 387 14.04 -6.96 -2.25
C THR A 387 12.59 -6.55 -2.08
N ARG A 388 12.07 -5.63 -2.91
CA ARG A 388 10.65 -5.22 -2.86
C ARG A 388 9.68 -6.36 -3.19
N ALA A 389 10.06 -7.27 -4.10
CA ALA A 389 9.24 -8.46 -4.38
C ALA A 389 9.24 -9.44 -3.19
N LEU A 390 10.37 -9.61 -2.51
CA LEU A 390 10.43 -10.36 -1.24
C LEU A 390 9.55 -9.73 -0.15
N ASP A 391 9.52 -8.39 -0.08
CA ASP A 391 8.65 -7.67 0.86
C ASP A 391 7.16 -7.96 0.62
N GLY A 392 6.76 -8.36 -0.59
CA GLY A 392 5.38 -8.81 -0.88
C GLY A 392 4.96 -9.97 0.02
N PHE A 393 5.87 -10.91 0.30
CA PHE A 393 5.62 -12.03 1.22
C PHE A 393 5.68 -11.60 2.70
N ALA A 394 6.48 -10.57 3.03
CA ALA A 394 6.54 -10.00 4.37
C ALA A 394 5.33 -9.09 4.68
N ALA A 395 4.74 -8.42 3.70
CA ALA A 395 3.55 -7.57 3.84
C ALA A 395 2.30 -8.39 4.17
N VAL A 396 2.19 -9.61 3.62
CA VAL A 396 1.17 -10.60 3.99
C VAL A 396 1.35 -11.09 5.43
N SER A 397 2.58 -11.02 5.98
CA SER A 397 2.89 -11.43 7.36
C SER A 397 2.82 -10.27 8.37
N SER A 398 3.14 -9.04 7.95
CA SER A 398 3.28 -7.86 8.82
C SER A 398 2.02 -7.00 8.93
N GLN A 399 1.05 -7.14 8.02
CA GLN A 399 -0.31 -6.62 8.23
C GLN A 399 -1.01 -7.24 9.46
N PHE A 400 -0.43 -8.29 10.05
CA PHE A 400 -0.99 -9.02 11.18
C PHE A 400 -0.15 -8.98 12.48
N LEU A 401 0.99 -8.30 12.50
CA LEU A 401 1.90 -8.28 13.66
C LEU A 401 1.96 -6.95 14.44
N SER A 402 1.17 -5.93 14.05
CA SER A 402 1.11 -4.65 14.78
C SER A 402 -0.26 -4.35 15.41
N GLN A 403 -0.96 -5.36 15.97
CA GLN A 403 -2.14 -5.15 16.82
C GLN A 403 -1.98 -5.76 18.21
#